data_AF-A0A359F2S5-F1
#
_entry.id   AF-A0A359F2S5-F1
#
_cell.length_a   1.000
_cell.length_b   1.000
_cell.length_c   1.000
_cell.angle_alpha   90.00
_cell.angle_beta   90.00
_cell.angle_gamma   90.00
#
_symmetry.space_group_name_H-M   'P 1'
#
loop_
_entity.id
_entity.type
_entity.pdbx_description
1 polymer ?
#
loop_
_entity_poly.entity_id
_entity_poly.type
_entity_poly.pdbx_seq_one_letter_code
_entity_poly.pdbx_strand_id
1 'polypeptide(L)' 'MPDTPQVEELFGAACGGHRGALARLLSYVERGGAPAQQVATLAHPNAGSAYTVGLTGGP' A
#
# COMPACT_ATOMS: atom_id res chain seq x y z
N MET A 1 6.18 20.93 11.32
CA MET A 1 5.49 19.65 11.08
C MET A 1 6.55 18.77 10.45
N PRO A 2 6.96 17.63 11.04
CA PRO A 2 8.05 16.85 10.45
C PRO A 2 7.67 16.50 9.01
N ASP A 3 8.64 16.53 8.10
CA ASP A 3 8.43 16.27 6.68
C ASP A 3 7.60 14.99 6.52
N THR A 4 6.41 15.14 5.95
CA THR A 4 5.56 13.98 5.70
C THR A 4 6.28 13.15 4.63
N PRO A 5 6.65 11.90 4.91
CA PRO A 5 7.40 11.09 3.95
C PRO A 5 6.58 10.95 2.66
N GLN A 6 7.26 11.12 1.53
CA GLN A 6 6.64 11.03 0.21
C GLN A 6 6.17 9.59 -0.06
N VAL A 7 5.16 9.43 -0.91
CA VAL A 7 4.51 8.13 -1.17
C VAL A 7 5.54 7.10 -1.67
N GLU A 8 6.50 7.54 -2.46
CA GLU A 8 7.59 6.73 -3.03
C GLU A 8 8.52 6.17 -1.94
N GLU A 9 8.86 6.97 -0.93
CA GLU A 9 9.73 6.56 0.18
C GLU A 9 9.03 5.51 1.05
N LEU A 10 7.76 5.76 1.38
CA LEU A 10 6.93 4.79 2.08
C LEU A 10 6.77 3.50 1.27
N PHE A 11 6.59 3.60 -0.05
CA PHE A 11 6.47 2.44 -0.94
C PHE A 11 7.75 1.60 -0.95
N GLY A 12 8.91 2.22 -1.12
CA GLY A 12 10.20 1.54 -1.04
C GLY A 12 10.41 0.85 0.31
N ALA A 13 10.08 1.53 1.41
CA ALA A 13 10.15 0.95 2.74
C ALA A 13 9.17 -0.24 2.93
N ALA A 14 7.96 -0.15 2.39
CA ALA A 14 6.98 -1.24 2.44
C ALA A 14 7.44 -2.45 1.63
N CYS A 15 8.03 -2.26 0.44
CA CYS A 15 8.69 -3.33 -0.33
C CYS A 15 9.84 -3.98 0.43
N GLY A 16 10.55 -3.21 1.26
CA GLY A 16 11.56 -3.71 2.21
C GLY A 16 11.01 -4.40 3.46
N GLY A 17 9.68 -4.51 3.61
CA GLY A 17 9.03 -5.19 4.73
C GLY A 17 8.68 -4.30 5.93
N HIS A 18 8.83 -2.98 5.83
CA HIS A 18 8.46 -2.06 6.92
C HIS A 18 6.94 -1.95 7.09
N ARG A 19 6.41 -2.64 8.10
CA ARG A 19 4.95 -2.73 8.38
C ARG A 19 4.28 -1.38 8.65
N GLY A 20 4.97 -0.44 9.30
CA GLY A 20 4.44 0.90 9.55
C GLY A 20 4.26 1.72 8.26
N ALA A 21 5.19 1.57 7.31
CA ALA A 21 5.09 2.19 5.99
C ALA A 21 3.94 1.58 5.19
N LEU A 22 3.81 0.25 5.20
CA LEU A 22 2.68 -0.45 4.59
C LEU A 22 1.33 0.00 5.16
N ALA A 23 1.21 0.09 6.48
CA ALA A 23 -0.01 0.56 7.13
C ALA A 23 -0.39 1.99 6.71
N ARG A 24 0.60 2.87 6.57
CA ARG A 24 0.37 4.25 6.10
C ARG A 24 -0.13 4.28 4.66
N LEU A 25 0.44 3.46 3.77
CA LEU A 25 0.00 3.36 2.38
C LEU A 25 -1.43 2.82 2.27
N LEU A 26 -1.79 1.82 3.08
CA LEU A 26 -3.17 1.32 3.16
C LEU A 26 -4.15 2.43 3.54
N SER A 27 -3.82 3.26 4.54
CA SER A 27 -4.66 4.41 4.91
C SER A 27 -4.82 5.43 3.76
N TYR A 28 -3.80 5.63 2.91
CA TYR A 28 -3.95 6.47 1.72
C TYR A 28 -4.90 5.84 0.70
N VAL A 29 -4.78 4.53 0.45
CA VAL A 29 -5.66 3.81 -0.47
C VAL A 29 -7.11 3.83 0.00
N GLU A 30 -7.36 3.55 1.27
CA GLU A 30 -8.71 3.57 1.87
C GLU A 30 -9.36 4.96 1.82
N ARG A 31 -8.55 6.02 1.98
CA ARG A 31 -9.02 7.41 1.87
C ARG A 31 -9.26 7.84 0.42
N GLY A 32 -8.52 7.27 -0.53
CA GLY A 32 -8.58 7.62 -1.95
C GLY A 32 -7.84 8.92 -2.31
N GLY A 33 -8.12 9.42 -3.51
CA GLY A 33 -7.54 10.65 -4.05
C GLY A 33 -6.16 10.47 -4.69
N ALA A 34 -5.44 11.59 -4.89
CA ALA A 34 -4.15 11.59 -5.60
C ALA A 34 -3.09 10.67 -4.95
N PRO A 35 -2.93 10.61 -3.61
CA PRO A 35 -1.99 9.68 -2.99
C PRO A 35 -2.35 8.21 -3.26
N ALA A 36 -3.64 7.85 -3.24
CA ALA A 36 -4.08 6.49 -3.56
C ALA A 36 -3.73 6.11 -5.00
N GLN A 37 -3.90 7.04 -5.95
CA GLN A 37 -3.54 6.81 -7.34
C GLN A 37 -2.03 6.62 -7.53
N GLN A 38 -1.20 7.41 -6.83
CA GLN A 38 0.26 7.20 -6.83
C GLN A 38 0.64 5.82 -6.27
N VAL A 39 0.04 5.40 -5.15
CA VAL A 39 0.25 4.06 -4.59
C VAL A 39 -0.14 2.98 -5.61
N ALA A 40 -1.29 3.12 -6.26
CA ALA A 40 -1.75 2.17 -7.27
C ALA A 40 -0.79 2.08 -8.46
N THR A 41 -0.29 3.22 -8.96
CA THR A 41 0.70 3.26 -10.05
C THR A 41 1.99 2.55 -9.68
N LEU A 42 2.52 2.78 -8.47
CA LEU A 42 3.73 2.11 -7.99
C LEU A 42 3.52 0.62 -7.73
N ALA A 43 2.36 0.23 -7.20
CA ALA A 43 2.03 -1.15 -6.85
C ALA A 43 1.74 -2.04 -8.08
N HIS A 44 1.12 -1.49 -9.12
CA HIS A 44 0.71 -2.24 -10.32
C HIS A 44 1.80 -3.15 -10.91
N PRO A 45 3.04 -2.69 -11.18
CA PRO A 45 4.10 -3.57 -11.72
C PRO A 45 4.61 -4.62 -10.72
N ASN A 46 4.36 -4.45 -9.42
CA ASN A 46 4.79 -5.36 -8.36
C ASN A 46 3.71 -6.37 -7.95
N ALA A 47 2.50 -6.27 -8.51
CA ALA A 47 1.36 -7.11 -8.16
C ALA A 47 1.36 -8.45 -8.92
N GLY A 48 0.51 -9.39 -8.48
CA GLY A 48 0.20 -10.62 -9.24
C GLY A 48 1.03 -11.86 -8.94
N SER A 49 2.10 -11.78 -8.12
CA SER A 49 2.84 -12.99 -7.71
C SER A 49 2.34 -13.62 -6.40
N ALA A 50 1.45 -12.94 -5.67
CA ALA A 50 0.91 -13.44 -4.41
C ALA A 50 -0.09 -14.59 -4.63
N TYR A 51 0.06 -15.67 -3.86
CA TYR A 51 -0.95 -16.73 -3.80
C TYR A 51 -2.20 -16.19 -3.09
N THR A 52 -3.31 -16.11 -3.81
CA THR A 52 -4.55 -15.51 -3.32
C THR A 52 -5.59 -16.59 -3.05
N VAL A 53 -6.12 -16.63 -1.83
CA VAL A 53 -7.18 -17.55 -1.41
C VAL A 53 -8.40 -16.74 -1.00
N GLY A 54 -9.55 -17.02 -1.62
CA GLY A 54 -10.85 -16.50 -1.18
C GLY A 54 -11.46 -17.41 -0.13
N LEU A 55 -11.82 -16.85 1.03
CA LEU A 55 -12.48 -17.57 2.13
C LEU A 55 -13.85 -16.94 2.40
N THR A 56 -14.86 -17.78 2.62
CA THR A 56 -16.23 -17.37 2.97
C THR A 56 -16.87 -18.45 3.86
N GLY A 57 -17.95 -18.12 4.58
CA GLY A 57 -18.64 -19.00 5.52
C GLY A 57 -19.88 -18.34 6.12
N GLY A 58 -20.68 -19.11 6.85
CA GLY A 58 -21.80 -18.57 7.63
C GLY A 58 -21.32 -17.74 8.83
N PRO A 59 -22.11 -16.77 9.32
CA PRO A 59 -21.77 -15.92 10.46
C PRO A 59 -21.64 -16.69 11.78
#